data_AF-A0A852V0T8-F1
#
_entry.id   AF-A0A852V0T8-F1
#
_cell.length_a   1.000
_cell.length_b   1.000
_cell.length_c   1.000
_cell.angle_alpha   90.00
_cell.angle_beta   90.00
_cell.angle_gamma   90.00
#
_symmetry.space_group_name_H-M   'P 1'
#
loop_
_entity.id
_entity.type
_entity.pdbx_description
1 polymer ?
#
loop_
_entity_poly.entity_id
_entity_poly.type
_entity_poly.pdbx_seq_one_letter_code
_entity_poly.pdbx_strand_id
1 'polypeptide(L)'
;MATDIEWSRQALLELGRLAYRRGRELSAAREGFPAEVGASLFGQLSGGAELAAQAGRVEKHVETDVRAGTSRLDDVERALDNVERNIRKTEPGHEKGTRAV
;
A
#
# COMPACT_ATOMS: atom_id res chain seq x y z
N MET A 1 32.31 2.39 -6.29
CA MET A 1 31.34 2.13 -7.38
C MET A 1 30.48 0.90 -7.12
N ALA A 2 31.03 -0.30 -6.84
CA ALA A 2 30.19 -1.49 -6.52
C ALA A 2 29.38 -1.32 -5.21
N THR A 3 29.92 -0.62 -4.22
CA THR A 3 29.25 -0.33 -2.95
C THR A 3 28.01 0.55 -3.10
N ASP A 4 28.06 1.61 -3.90
CA ASP A 4 26.93 2.56 -4.01
C ASP A 4 25.67 1.92 -4.62
N ILE A 5 25.84 0.97 -5.54
CA ILE A 5 24.75 0.22 -6.16
C ILE A 5 24.13 -0.77 -5.17
N GLU A 6 24.96 -1.50 -4.42
CA GLU A 6 24.50 -2.45 -3.39
C GLU A 6 23.72 -1.72 -2.27
N TRP A 7 24.22 -0.57 -1.81
CA TRP A 7 23.54 0.28 -0.83
C TRP A 7 22.21 0.82 -1.36
N SER A 8 22.17 1.26 -2.63
CA SER A 8 20.94 1.75 -3.27
C SER A 8 19.89 0.64 -3.39
N ARG A 9 20.31 -0.59 -3.72
CA ARG A 9 19.44 -1.76 -3.79
C ARG A 9 18.87 -2.13 -2.42
N GLN A 10 19.71 -2.13 -1.39
CA GLN A 10 19.27 -2.44 -0.03
C GLN A 10 18.26 -1.41 0.48
N ALA A 11 18.46 -0.12 0.19
CA ALA A 11 17.52 0.94 0.53
C ALA A 11 16.14 0.76 -0.14
N LEU A 12 16.11 0.35 -1.42
CA LEU A 12 14.86 0.07 -2.14
C LEU A 12 14.12 -1.13 -1.56
N LEU A 13 14.83 -2.19 -1.17
CA LEU A 13 14.24 -3.36 -0.53
C LEU A 13 13.59 -3.00 0.82
N GLU A 14 14.24 -2.16 1.62
CA GLU A 14 13.69 -1.68 2.88
C GLU A 14 12.46 -0.79 2.67
N LEU A 15 12.47 0.09 1.67
CA LEU A 15 11.30 0.90 1.30
C LEU A 15 10.12 0.03 0.84
N GLY A 16 10.37 -1.01 0.03
CA GLY A 16 9.34 -1.96 -0.40
C GLY A 16 8.74 -2.72 0.78
N ARG A 17 9.57 -3.22 1.70
CA ARG A 17 9.12 -3.89 2.94
C ARG A 17 8.27 -2.97 3.81
N LEU A 18 8.65 -1.70 3.91
CA LEU A 18 7.90 -0.71 4.68
C LEU A 18 6.53 -0.43 4.04
N ALA A 19 6.49 -0.22 2.73
CA ALA A 19 5.26 -0.01 1.97
C ALA A 19 4.30 -1.20 2.16
N TYR A 20 4.80 -2.43 1.96
CA TYR A 20 4.03 -3.65 2.16
C TYR A 20 3.47 -3.78 3.58
N ARG A 21 4.29 -3.49 4.61
CA ARG A 21 3.86 -3.53 6.02
C ARG A 21 2.74 -2.52 6.28
N ARG A 22 2.86 -1.29 5.77
CA ARG A 22 1.82 -0.27 5.90
C ARG A 22 0.54 -0.65 5.17
N GLY A 23 0.64 -1.32 4.02
CA GLY A 23 -0.52 -1.84 3.30
C GLY A 23 -1.28 -2.88 4.10
N ARG A 24 -0.55 -3.80 4.75
CA ARG A 24 -1.13 -4.81 5.66
C ARG A 24 -1.81 -4.18 6.88
N GLU A 25 -1.17 -3.19 7.52
CA GLU A 25 -1.76 -2.47 8.65
C GLU A 25 -3.07 -1.75 8.25
N LEU A 26 -3.09 -1.14 7.07
CA LEU A 26 -4.26 -0.46 6.54
C LEU A 26 -5.40 -1.44 6.21
N SER A 27 -5.07 -2.61 5.65
CA SER A 27 -6.04 -3.68 5.41
C SER A 27 -6.63 -4.23 6.70
N ALA A 28 -5.78 -4.46 7.72
CA ALA A 28 -6.23 -4.93 9.03
C ALA A 28 -7.13 -3.89 9.73
N ALA A 29 -6.84 -2.59 9.58
CA ALA A 29 -7.68 -1.52 10.11
C ALA A 29 -9.09 -1.51 9.47
N ARG A 30 -9.21 -1.88 8.18
CA ARG A 30 -10.50 -2.06 7.51
C ARG A 30 -11.27 -3.27 8.02
N GLU A 31 -10.60 -4.40 8.22
CA GLU A 31 -11.24 -5.63 8.75
C GLU A 31 -11.71 -5.47 10.21
N GLY A 32 -11.00 -4.66 11.00
CA GLY A 32 -11.37 -4.36 12.38
C GLY A 32 -12.51 -3.36 12.52
N PHE A 33 -12.93 -2.71 11.43
CA PHE A 33 -14.09 -1.82 11.45
C PHE A 33 -15.37 -2.66 11.38
N PRO A 34 -16.34 -2.49 12.30
CA PRO A 34 -17.56 -3.28 12.27
C PRO A 34 -18.30 -3.01 10.96
N ALA A 35 -18.41 -4.07 10.13
CA ALA A 35 -19.20 -4.02 8.92
C ALA A 35 -20.67 -3.88 9.30
N GLU A 36 -21.35 -2.93 8.65
CA GLU A 36 -22.77 -2.66 8.84
C GLU A 36 -23.10 -2.21 10.28
N VAL A 37 -22.75 -0.96 10.60
CA VAL A 37 -23.30 -0.32 11.80
C VAL A 37 -24.82 -0.07 11.59
N GLY A 38 -25.61 -1.12 11.81
CA GLY A 38 -27.07 -1.10 11.68
C GLY A 38 -27.76 -0.46 12.88
N ALA A 39 -29.01 -0.05 12.69
CA ALA A 39 -29.85 0.52 13.77
C ALA A 39 -29.97 -0.40 15.00
N SER A 40 -29.76 -1.71 14.83
CA SER A 40 -29.71 -2.70 15.91
C SER A 40 -28.63 -2.42 16.96
N LEU A 41 -27.49 -1.81 16.59
CA LEU A 41 -26.44 -1.40 17.52
C LEU A 41 -26.85 -0.25 18.45
N PHE A 42 -27.81 0.57 18.01
CA PHE A 42 -28.36 1.68 18.81
C PHE A 42 -29.67 1.29 19.52
N GLY A 43 -30.13 0.04 19.36
CA GLY A 43 -31.28 -0.51 20.07
C GLY A 43 -32.56 0.33 19.91
N GLN A 44 -33.22 0.62 21.04
CA GLN A 44 -34.45 1.44 21.10
C GLN A 44 -34.17 2.93 21.38
N LEU A 45 -32.93 3.42 21.18
CA LEU A 45 -32.65 4.84 21.34
C LEU A 45 -33.55 5.67 20.41
N SER A 46 -34.21 6.66 20.98
CA SER A 46 -34.82 7.75 20.19
C SER A 46 -33.73 8.40 19.35
N GLY A 47 -33.85 8.34 18.01
CA GLY A 47 -32.81 8.79 17.08
C GLY A 47 -31.75 7.73 16.72
N GLY A 48 -31.92 6.47 17.15
CA GLY A 48 -31.00 5.38 16.83
C GLY A 48 -30.82 5.13 15.32
N ALA A 49 -31.85 5.43 14.52
CA ALA A 49 -31.76 5.38 13.06
C ALA A 49 -30.82 6.47 12.48
N GLU A 50 -30.83 7.67 13.05
CA GLU A 50 -29.94 8.76 12.63
C GLU A 50 -28.50 8.51 13.07
N LEU A 51 -28.30 7.93 14.26
CA LEU A 51 -26.98 7.47 14.72
C LEU A 51 -26.43 6.36 13.83
N ALA A 52 -27.25 5.38 13.43
CA ALA A 52 -26.86 4.35 12.47
C ALA A 52 -26.49 4.95 11.11
N ALA A 53 -27.27 5.91 10.61
CA ALA A 53 -26.95 6.60 9.36
C ALA A 53 -25.64 7.40 9.46
N GLN A 54 -25.35 8.03 10.60
CA GLN A 54 -24.07 8.72 10.84
C GLN A 54 -22.91 7.72 10.88
N ALA A 55 -23.06 6.62 11.62
CA ALA A 55 -22.02 5.59 11.72
C ALA A 55 -21.74 4.92 10.37
N GLY A 56 -22.76 4.60 9.58
CA GLY A 56 -22.60 4.08 8.21
C GLY A 56 -21.92 5.07 7.26
N ARG A 57 -22.09 6.39 7.47
CA ARG A 57 -21.32 7.40 6.71
C ARG A 57 -19.83 7.37 7.08
N VAL A 58 -19.52 7.24 8.37
CA VAL A 58 -18.14 7.11 8.85
C VAL A 58 -17.51 5.84 8.30
N GLU A 59 -18.19 4.70 8.36
CA GLU A 59 -17.76 3.43 7.78
C GLU A 59 -17.39 3.58 6.30
N LYS A 60 -18.27 4.21 5.52
CA LYS A 60 -18.04 4.46 4.09
C LYS A 60 -16.85 5.39 3.82
N HIS A 61 -16.64 6.40 4.65
CA HIS A 61 -15.48 7.29 4.54
C HIS A 61 -14.18 6.53 4.83
N VAL A 62 -14.17 5.75 5.92
CA VAL A 62 -13.01 4.91 6.28
C VAL A 62 -12.70 3.91 5.17
N GLU A 63 -13.70 3.23 4.59
CA GLU A 63 -13.49 2.31 3.46
C GLU A 63 -12.88 3.02 2.25
N THR A 64 -13.36 4.23 1.94
CA THR A 64 -12.87 5.04 0.82
C THR A 64 -11.41 5.43 1.02
N ASP A 65 -11.07 5.94 2.20
CA ASP A 65 -9.71 6.37 2.53
C ASP A 65 -8.74 5.19 2.58
N VAL A 66 -9.15 4.05 3.14
CA VAL A 66 -8.35 2.82 3.13
C VAL A 66 -8.12 2.35 1.69
N ARG A 67 -9.15 2.28 0.84
CA ARG A 67 -8.99 1.87 -0.56
C ARG A 67 -8.03 2.80 -1.31
N ALA A 68 -8.14 4.11 -1.09
CA ALA A 68 -7.24 5.09 -1.69
C ALA A 68 -5.80 4.93 -1.17
N GLY A 69 -5.61 4.67 0.12
CA GLY A 69 -4.30 4.41 0.73
C GLY A 69 -3.64 3.14 0.18
N THR A 70 -4.39 2.04 0.05
CA THR A 70 -3.89 0.80 -0.57
C THR A 70 -3.46 1.04 -2.01
N SER A 71 -4.29 1.71 -2.83
CA SER A 71 -3.93 2.01 -4.22
C SER A 71 -2.65 2.83 -4.33
N ARG A 72 -2.41 3.78 -3.42
CA ARG A 72 -1.17 4.59 -3.42
C ARG A 72 0.04 3.76 -3.04
N LEU A 73 -0.10 2.79 -2.13
CA LEU A 73 0.99 1.89 -1.75
C LEU A 73 1.34 0.94 -2.91
N ASP A 74 0.35 0.42 -3.63
CA ASP A 74 0.58 -0.37 -4.85
C ASP A 74 1.37 0.43 -5.91
N ASP A 75 1.06 1.72 -6.06
CA ASP A 75 1.79 2.59 -6.98
C ASP A 75 3.23 2.85 -6.52
N VAL A 76 3.47 2.97 -5.21
CA VAL A 76 4.82 3.07 -4.63
C VAL A 76 5.61 1.79 -4.89
N GLU A 77 5.01 0.61 -4.68
CA GLU A 77 5.65 -0.68 -4.95
C GLU A 77 6.04 -0.80 -6.44
N ARG A 78 5.15 -0.43 -7.36
CA ARG A 78 5.47 -0.37 -8.80
C ARG A 78 6.59 0.61 -9.13
N ALA A 79 6.62 1.76 -8.47
CA ALA A 79 7.68 2.74 -8.67
C ALA A 79 9.04 2.17 -8.22
N LEU A 80 9.07 1.49 -7.06
CA LEU A 80 10.26 0.82 -6.54
C LEU A 80 10.73 -0.30 -7.48
N ASP A 81 9.82 -1.12 -8.01
CA ASP A 81 10.13 -2.17 -9.01
C ASP A 81 10.76 -1.58 -10.29
N ASN A 82 10.27 -0.42 -10.73
CA ASN A 82 10.82 0.27 -11.89
C ASN A 82 12.23 0.81 -11.62
N VAL A 83 12.47 1.36 -10.43
CA VAL A 83 13.81 1.81 -10.03
C VAL A 83 14.77 0.62 -9.96
N GLU A 84 14.37 -0.50 -9.35
CA GLU A 84 15.20 -1.70 -9.29
C GLU A 84 15.53 -2.22 -10.70
N ARG A 85 14.55 -2.28 -11.59
CA ARG A 85 14.75 -2.68 -12.99
C ARG A 85 15.74 -1.76 -13.71
N ASN A 86 15.68 -0.47 -13.47
CA ASN A 86 16.60 0.49 -14.07
C ASN A 86 18.02 0.32 -13.53
N ILE A 87 18.19 0.09 -12.22
CA ILE A 87 19.50 -0.21 -11.62
C ILE A 87 20.11 -1.45 -12.26
N ARG A 88 19.36 -2.55 -12.38
CA ARG A 88 19.84 -3.80 -13.03
C ARG A 88 20.26 -3.58 -14.49
N LYS A 89 19.61 -2.67 -15.22
CA LYS A 89 19.99 -2.32 -16.60
C LYS A 89 21.29 -1.51 -16.68
N THR A 90 21.58 -0.73 -15.64
CA THR A 90 22.81 0.08 -15.55
C THR A 90 23.99 -0.67 -14.94
N GLU A 91 23.80 -1.90 -14.43
CA GLU A 91 24.90 -2.73 -13.98
C GLU A 91 25.81 -3.11 -15.17
N PRO A 92 27.11 -2.77 -15.11
CA PRO A 92 28.05 -3.09 -16.18
C PRO A 92 28.25 -4.61 -16.23
N GLY A 93 27.58 -5.24 -17.19
CA GLY A 93 27.49 -6.69 -17.34
C GLY A 93 26.40 -7.15 -18.30
N HIS A 94 25.48 -6.26 -18.69
CA HIS A 94 24.46 -6.54 -19.70
C HIS A 94 24.83 -6.09 -21.13
N GLU A 95 26.11 -5.80 -21.41
CA GLU A 95 26.62 -5.77 -22.77
C GLU A 95 26.92 -7.21 -23.21
N LYS A 96 25.92 -7.84 -23.83
CA LYS A 96 26.15 -9.06 -24.60
C LYS A 96 27.19 -8.78 -25.68
N GLY A 97 28.14 -9.71 -25.78
CA GLY A 97 29.24 -9.68 -26.72
C GLY A 97 28.82 -9.30 -28.13
N THR A 98 29.62 -8.41 -28.74
CA THR A 98 29.60 -8.20 -30.17
C THR A 98 31.04 -8.16 -30.64
N ARG A 99 31.32 -9.08 -31.57
CA ARG A 99 32.49 -9.18 -32.45
C ARG A 99 33.84 -9.56 -31.83
N ALA A 100 34.08 -10.87 -31.85
CA ALA A 100 35.32 -11.36 -32.45
C ALA A 100 35.32 -10.98 -33.95
N VAL A 101 36.32 -10.22 -34.37
CA VAL A 101 36.84 -10.18 -35.74
C VAL A 101 38.34 -10.29 -35.65
#